data_AF-A0A516IM89-F1
#
_entry.id   AF-A0A516IM89-F1
#
_cell.length_a   1.000
_cell.length_b   1.000
_cell.length_c   1.000
_cell.angle_alpha   90.00
_cell.angle_beta   90.00
_cell.angle_gamma   90.00
#
_symmetry.space_group_name_H-M   'P 1'
#
loop_
_entity.id
_entity.type
_entity.pdbx_description
1 polymer ?
#
loop_
_entity_poly.entity_id
_entity_poly.type
_entity_poly.pdbx_seq_one_letter_code
_entity_poly.pdbx_strand_id
1 'polypeptide(L)'
;MITMMMMISAMSMCWWRNHMLMMLLSLEMLLLSILFLLMNTFNINFAYNILIMLLMMVAASSYGLSILVSISRSHKSSLVSTFTSLT
;
A
#
# COMPACT_ATOMS: atom_id res chain seq x y z
N MET A 1 -15.27 -0.96 -16.76
CA MET A 1 -15.27 -0.20 -15.48
C MET A 1 -14.05 -0.49 -14.63
N ILE A 2 -13.71 -1.76 -14.36
CA ILE A 2 -12.53 -2.11 -13.54
C ILE A 2 -11.21 -1.57 -14.11
N THR A 3 -11.04 -1.62 -15.43
CA THR A 3 -9.88 -1.04 -16.12
C THR A 3 -9.76 0.47 -15.89
N MET A 4 -10.87 1.20 -15.81
CA MET A 4 -10.84 2.63 -15.48
C MET A 4 -10.38 2.86 -14.04
N MET A 5 -10.85 2.04 -13.09
CA MET A 5 -10.39 2.12 -11.70
C MET A 5 -8.88 1.80 -11.57
N MET A 6 -8.37 0.85 -12.34
CA MET A 6 -6.93 0.56 -12.41
C MET A 6 -6.14 1.77 -12.92
N MET A 7 -6.60 2.40 -14.01
CA MET A 7 -5.91 3.56 -14.58
C MET A 7 -5.94 4.77 -13.64
N ILE A 8 -7.06 5.01 -12.96
CA ILE A 8 -7.19 6.12 -12.00
C ILE A 8 -6.30 5.89 -10.77
N SER A 9 -6.25 4.66 -10.24
CA SER A 9 -5.38 4.32 -9.10
C SER A 9 -3.90 4.37 -9.45
N ALA A 10 -3.50 3.91 -10.65
CA ALA A 10 -2.14 4.05 -11.14
C ALA A 10 -1.75 5.53 -11.32
N MET A 11 -2.63 6.35 -11.89
CA MET A 11 -2.38 7.77 -12.07
C MET A 11 -2.28 8.52 -10.73
N SER A 12 -3.13 8.19 -9.75
CA SER A 12 -3.08 8.81 -8.42
C SER A 12 -1.80 8.45 -7.66
N MET A 13 -1.30 7.23 -7.84
CA MET A 13 0.01 6.81 -7.32
C MET A 13 1.17 7.62 -7.93
N CYS A 14 1.11 7.96 -9.22
CA CYS A 14 2.14 8.79 -9.84
C CYS A 14 2.11 10.26 -9.36
N TRP A 15 0.94 10.77 -8.98
CA TRP A 15 0.75 12.20 -8.67
C TRP A 15 1.09 12.54 -7.21
N TRP A 16 0.73 11.70 -6.22
CA TRP A 16 0.79 12.08 -4.80
C TRP A 16 2.10 11.71 -4.10
N ARG A 17 3.23 12.25 -4.60
CA ARG A 17 4.57 11.93 -4.06
C ARG A 17 4.84 12.36 -2.61
N ASN A 18 4.13 13.36 -2.07
CA ASN A 18 4.48 13.96 -0.77
C ASN A 18 3.83 13.28 0.44
N HIS A 19 2.65 12.69 0.28
CA HIS A 19 1.92 12.05 1.37
C HIS A 19 2.00 10.54 1.22
N MET A 20 2.98 9.93 1.88
CA MET A 20 3.23 8.48 1.81
C MET A 20 1.99 7.64 2.17
N LEU A 21 1.14 8.07 3.11
CA LEU A 21 -0.11 7.37 3.43
C LEU A 21 -1.07 7.27 2.24
N MET A 22 -1.13 8.32 1.42
CA MET A 22 -2.03 8.36 0.26
C MET A 22 -1.49 7.55 -0.91
N MET A 23 -0.17 7.40 -1.00
CA MET A 23 0.48 6.42 -1.89
C MET A 23 0.13 4.98 -1.49
N LEU A 24 0.08 4.68 -0.19
CA LEU A 24 -0.35 3.35 0.27
C LEU A 24 -1.84 3.11 -0.03
N LEU A 25 -2.70 4.10 0.17
CA LEU A 25 -4.12 3.99 -0.13
C LEU A 25 -4.38 3.77 -1.63
N SER A 26 -3.66 4.48 -2.51
CA SER A 26 -3.78 4.26 -3.96
C SER A 26 -3.28 2.88 -4.39
N LEU A 27 -2.25 2.36 -3.71
CA LEU A 27 -1.77 1.00 -3.90
C LEU A 27 -2.82 -0.04 -3.48
N GLU A 28 -3.45 0.10 -2.31
CA GLU A 28 -4.53 -0.81 -1.87
C GLU A 28 -5.70 -0.84 -2.86
N MET A 29 -6.10 0.32 -3.40
CA MET A 29 -7.13 0.41 -4.43
C MET A 29 -6.74 -0.30 -5.73
N LEU A 30 -5.46 -0.21 -6.14
CA LEU A 30 -4.96 -0.91 -7.32
C LEU A 30 -5.01 -2.43 -7.11
N LEU A 31 -4.53 -2.93 -5.98
CA LEU A 31 -4.58 -4.38 -5.70
C LEU A 31 -6.02 -4.90 -5.55
N LEU A 32 -6.95 -4.11 -5.00
CA LEU A 32 -8.38 -4.49 -4.92
C LEU A 32 -9.01 -4.60 -6.31
N SER A 33 -8.66 -3.69 -7.22
CA SER A 33 -9.16 -3.72 -8.60
C SER A 33 -8.67 -4.95 -9.38
N ILE A 34 -7.43 -5.39 -9.11
CA ILE A 34 -6.85 -6.62 -9.65
C ILE A 34 -7.56 -7.85 -9.07
N LEU A 35 -7.85 -7.86 -7.77
CA LEU A 35 -8.60 -8.95 -7.14
C LEU A 35 -10.00 -9.08 -7.72
N PHE A 36 -10.69 -7.97 -7.96
CA PHE A 36 -12.01 -7.99 -8.60
C PHE A 36 -11.94 -8.50 -10.05
N LEU A 37 -10.87 -8.17 -10.79
CA LEU A 37 -10.64 -8.72 -12.14
C LEU A 37 -10.43 -10.24 -12.08
N LEU A 38 -9.65 -10.72 -11.10
CA LEU A 38 -9.36 -12.14 -10.90
C LEU A 38 -10.62 -12.93 -10.52
N MET A 39 -11.46 -12.39 -9.64
CA MET A 39 -12.73 -13.03 -9.27
C MET A 39 -13.71 -13.16 -10.45
N ASN A 40 -13.69 -12.22 -11.41
CA ASN A 40 -14.57 -12.28 -12.58
C ASN A 40 -14.05 -13.21 -13.69
N THR A 41 -12.75 -13.50 -13.71
CA THR A 41 -12.11 -14.25 -14.80
C THR A 41 -11.88 -15.72 -14.45
N PHE A 42 -11.66 -16.03 -13.18
CA PHE A 42 -11.35 -17.39 -12.74
C PHE A 42 -12.58 -18.12 -12.20
N ASN A 43 -12.67 -19.41 -12.54
CA ASN A 43 -13.70 -20.31 -12.02
C ASN A 43 -13.43 -20.70 -10.55
N ILE A 44 -14.46 -21.25 -9.89
CA ILE A 44 -14.47 -21.69 -8.49
C ILE A 44 -13.26 -22.57 -8.09
N ASN A 45 -12.70 -23.36 -9.02
CA ASN A 45 -11.52 -24.19 -8.76
C ASN A 45 -10.27 -23.37 -8.36
N PHE A 46 -10.22 -22.08 -8.70
CA PHE A 46 -9.13 -21.17 -8.34
C PHE A 46 -9.38 -20.37 -7.06
N ALA A 47 -10.49 -20.60 -6.35
CA ALA A 47 -10.85 -19.83 -5.16
C ALA A 47 -9.75 -19.83 -4.08
N TYR A 48 -9.04 -20.95 -3.89
CA TYR A 48 -7.94 -21.05 -2.94
C TYR A 48 -6.75 -20.13 -3.31
N ASN A 49 -6.42 -20.05 -4.59
CA ASN A 49 -5.36 -19.15 -5.07
C ASN A 49 -5.73 -17.68 -4.89
N ILE A 50 -7.00 -17.32 -5.09
CA ILE A 50 -7.49 -15.95 -4.88
C ILE A 50 -7.45 -15.59 -3.38
N LEU A 51 -7.76 -16.53 -2.49
CA LEU A 51 -7.66 -16.34 -1.05
C LEU A 51 -6.21 -16.13 -0.58
N ILE A 52 -5.27 -16.90 -1.12
CA ILE A 52 -3.83 -16.72 -0.85
C ILE A 52 -3.35 -15.35 -1.34
N MET A 53 -3.79 -14.93 -2.53
CA MET A 53 -3.45 -13.61 -3.05
C MET A 53 -3.99 -12.49 -2.14
N LEU A 54 -5.21 -12.63 -1.60
CA LEU A 54 -5.77 -11.67 -0.65
C LEU A 54 -4.89 -11.56 0.62
N LEU A 55 -4.46 -12.71 1.17
CA LEU A 55 -3.56 -12.76 2.33
C LEU A 55 -2.23 -12.05 2.05
N MET A 56 -1.59 -12.35 0.92
CA MET A 56 -0.33 -11.72 0.54
C MET A 56 -0.48 -10.22 0.30
N MET A 57 -1.59 -9.78 -0.29
CA MET A 57 -1.92 -8.38 -0.49
C MET A 57 -2.03 -7.62 0.84
N VAL A 58 -2.82 -8.14 1.80
CA VAL A 58 -2.97 -7.51 3.12
C VAL A 58 -1.66 -7.49 3.89
N ALA A 59 -0.86 -8.56 3.81
CA ALA A 59 0.46 -8.61 4.42
C ALA A 59 1.40 -7.53 3.85
N ALA A 60 1.41 -7.34 2.52
CA ALA A 60 2.21 -6.29 1.88
C ALA A 60 1.79 -4.88 2.33
N SER A 61 0.48 -4.62 2.46
CA SER A 61 -0.03 -3.35 3.02
C SER A 61 0.44 -3.13 4.46
N SER A 62 0.35 -4.15 5.31
CA SER A 62 0.80 -4.07 6.71
C SER A 62 2.30 -3.77 6.82
N TYR A 63 3.10 -4.36 5.93
CA TYR A 63 4.52 -4.11 5.84
C TYR A 63 4.81 -2.67 5.40
N GLY A 64 4.09 -2.17 4.39
CA GLY A 64 4.19 -0.77 3.97
C GLY A 64 3.86 0.23 5.09
N LEU A 65 2.81 -0.04 5.87
CA LEU A 65 2.44 0.78 7.03
C LEU A 65 3.51 0.75 8.12
N SER A 66 4.10 -0.42 8.40
CA SER A 66 5.17 -0.54 9.41
C SER A 66 6.40 0.30 9.05
N ILE A 67 6.76 0.34 7.77
CA ILE A 67 7.83 1.21 7.24
C ILE A 67 7.46 2.67 7.39
N LEU A 68 6.23 3.06 7.08
CA LEU A 68 5.76 4.43 7.24
C LEU A 68 5.85 4.91 8.69
N VAL A 69 5.52 4.05 9.65
CA VAL A 69 5.68 4.33 11.08
C VAL A 69 7.16 4.50 11.44
N SER A 70 8.05 3.65 10.92
CA SER A 70 9.48 3.74 11.18
C SER A 70 10.09 5.08 10.69
N ILE A 71 9.69 5.54 9.50
CA ILE A 71 10.12 6.83 8.93
C ILE A 71 9.57 8.01 9.75
N SER A 72 8.34 7.90 10.24
CA SER A 72 7.76 8.94 11.10
C SER A 72 8.50 9.11 12.43
N ARG A 73 9.05 8.01 12.98
CA ARG A 73 9.85 8.02 14.22
C ARG A 73 11.26 8.56 13.98
N SER A 74 11.92 8.22 12.87
CA SER A 74 13.26 8.72 12.56
C SER A 74 13.30 10.22 12.27
N HIS A 75 12.25 10.77 11.62
CA HIS A 75 12.14 12.22 11.40
C HIS A 75 11.95 13.04 12.69
N LYS A 76 11.34 12.46 13.74
CA LYS A 76 11.23 13.10 15.05
C LYS A 76 12.47 12.86 15.93
N SER A 77 13.14 11.70 15.80
CA SER A 77 14.33 11.39 16.60
C SER A 77 15.58 12.14 16.16
N SER A 78 15.69 12.52 14.88
CA SER A 78 16.82 13.32 14.39
C SER A 78 16.88 14.72 15.02
N LEU A 79 15.72 15.33 15.32
CA LEU A 79 15.68 16.61 16.02
C LEU A 79 16.07 16.50 17.49
N VAL A 80 15.69 15.43 18.19
CA VAL A 80 15.95 15.30 19.65
C VAL A 80 17.37 14.82 19.94
N SER A 81 17.95 13.97 19.08
CA SER A 81 19.31 13.43 19.26
C SER A 81 20.43 14.49 19.17
N THR A 82 20.18 15.64 18.56
CA THR A 82 21.14 16.76 18.51
C THR A 82 21.06 17.68 19.72
N PHE A 83 19.95 17.69 20.48
CA PHE A 83 19.83 18.56 21.66
C PHE A 83 20.44 17.93 22.93
N THR A 84 20.53 16.60 23.04
CA THR A 84 21.08 15.93 24.23
C THR A 84 22.56 15.54 24.11
N SER A 85 23.22 15.83 22.98
CA SER A 85 24.66 15.61 22.78
C SER A 85 25.51 16.87 22.99
N LEU A 86 24.89 17.97 23.43
CA LEU A 86 25.53 19.28 23.71
C LEU A 86 25.50 19.68 25.19
N THR A 87 25.22 18.74 26.10
CA THR A 87 25.45 18.88 27.55
C THR A 87 26.38 17.79 28.01
#